data_AF-A0A0R1U2F2-F1
#
_entry.id   AF-A0A0R1U2F2-F1
#
_cell.length_a   1.000
_cell.length_b   1.000
_cell.length_c   1.000
_cell.angle_alpha   90.00
_cell.angle_beta   90.00
_cell.angle_gamma   90.00
#
_symmetry.space_group_name_H-M   'P 1'
#
loop_
_entity.id
_entity.type
_entity.pdbx_description
1 polymer ?
#
loop_
_entity_poly.entity_id
_entity_poly.type
_entity_poly.pdbx_seq_one_letter_code
_entity_poly.pdbx_strand_id
1 'polypeptide(L)'
;MLSKNRIYVLCFNLFWLIALMVKYLSATTDSPLITLILSVLGLVCLVWQIVIWKKLLQDKTRFDLVLYLSAWILCIIFVILL
;
A
#
# COMPACT_ATOMS: atom_id res chain seq x y z
N MET A 1 -11.79 13.75 -15.12
CA MET A 1 -10.32 13.72 -14.86
C MET A 1 -10.10 13.20 -13.44
N LEU A 2 -9.36 12.10 -13.27
CA LEU A 2 -8.94 11.67 -11.93
C LEU A 2 -8.00 12.73 -11.35
N SER A 3 -8.26 13.19 -10.12
CA SER A 3 -7.32 14.06 -9.42
C SER A 3 -5.99 13.32 -9.23
N LYS A 4 -4.85 14.04 -9.24
CA LYS A 4 -3.52 13.45 -9.04
C LYS A 4 -3.47 12.59 -7.77
N ASN A 5 -4.17 13.01 -6.71
CA ASN A 5 -4.31 12.29 -5.45
C ASN A 5 -4.94 10.90 -5.63
N ARG A 6 -5.99 10.77 -6.45
CA ARG A 6 -6.62 9.46 -6.73
C ARG A 6 -5.68 8.49 -7.42
N ILE A 7 -4.86 8.99 -8.35
CA ILE A 7 -3.87 8.15 -9.04
C ILE A 7 -2.88 7.59 -8.04
N TYR A 8 -2.35 8.42 -7.12
CA TYR A 8 -1.45 7.92 -6.08
C TYR A 8 -2.10 6.88 -5.16
N VAL A 9 -3.35 7.09 -4.75
CA VAL A 9 -4.09 6.12 -3.92
C VAL A 9 -4.32 4.80 -4.66
N LEU A 10 -4.61 4.86 -5.95
CA LEU A 10 -4.75 3.65 -6.77
C LEU A 10 -3.41 2.92 -6.90
N CYS A 11 -2.31 3.64 -7.11
CA CYS A 11 -0.96 3.08 -7.14
C CYS A 11 -0.60 2.37 -5.83
N PHE A 12 -0.97 2.93 -4.68
CA PHE A 12 -0.75 2.24 -3.40
C PHE A 12 -1.54 0.94 -3.27
N ASN A 13 -2.82 0.96 -3.63
CA ASN A 13 -3.63 -0.27 -3.62
C ASN A 13 -3.00 -1.36 -4.51
N LEU A 14 -2.59 -0.98 -5.73
CA LEU A 14 -1.89 -1.89 -6.65
C LEU A 14 -0.57 -2.39 -6.06
N PHE A 15 0.23 -1.50 -5.48
CA PHE A 15 1.50 -1.87 -4.85
C PHE A 15 1.30 -2.89 -3.72
N TRP A 16 0.38 -2.64 -2.79
CA TRP A 16 0.12 -3.56 -1.68
C TRP A 16 -0.43 -4.90 -2.16
N LEU A 17 -1.29 -4.89 -3.18
CA LEU A 17 -1.81 -6.11 -3.79
C LEU A 17 -0.68 -6.94 -4.43
N ILE A 18 0.23 -6.32 -5.18
CA ILE A 18 1.39 -6.98 -5.78
C ILE A 18 2.32 -7.49 -4.68
N ALA A 19 2.61 -6.68 -3.66
CA ALA A 19 3.45 -7.08 -2.54
C ALA A 19 2.89 -8.30 -1.80
N LEU A 20 1.56 -8.37 -1.61
CA LEU A 20 0.88 -9.53 -1.05
C LEU A 20 1.03 -10.77 -1.94
N MET A 21 0.86 -10.63 -3.25
CA MET A 21 1.06 -11.74 -4.18
C MET A 21 2.50 -12.23 -4.19
N VAL A 22 3.49 -11.33 -4.19
CA VAL A 22 4.90 -11.69 -4.12
C VAL A 22 5.23 -12.35 -2.79
N LYS A 23 4.70 -11.85 -1.66
CA LYS A 23 4.90 -12.48 -0.35
C LYS A 23 4.32 -13.89 -0.32
N TYR A 24 3.10 -14.08 -0.81
CA TYR A 24 2.48 -15.39 -0.93
C TYR A 24 3.31 -16.37 -1.77
N LEU A 25 3.85 -15.90 -2.90
CA LEU A 25 4.74 -16.70 -3.75
C LEU A 25 6.09 -16.98 -3.07
N SER A 26 6.62 -16.04 -2.28
CA SER A 26 7.87 -16.24 -1.54
C SER A 26 7.73 -17.20 -0.36
N ALA A 27 6.52 -17.32 0.20
CA ALA A 27 6.23 -18.26 1.29
C ALA A 27 6.28 -19.73 0.80
N THR A 28 6.18 -19.99 -0.50
CA THR A 28 6.38 -21.33 -1.07
C THR A 28 7.83 -21.64 -1.42
N THR A 29 8.70 -20.61 -1.45
CA THR A 29 10.10 -20.72 -1.87
C THR A 29 11.11 -20.40 -0.75
N ASP A 30 10.64 -20.07 0.46
CA ASP A 30 11.45 -19.79 1.67
C ASP A 30 12.64 -18.84 1.43
N SER A 31 12.40 -17.72 0.76
CA SER A 31 13.46 -16.74 0.48
C SER A 31 13.44 -15.56 1.48
N PRO A 32 14.37 -15.51 2.45
CA PRO A 32 14.45 -14.42 3.43
C PRO A 32 14.83 -13.08 2.77
N LEU A 33 15.55 -13.12 1.65
CA LEU A 33 15.98 -11.93 0.93
C LEU A 33 14.79 -11.21 0.27
N ILE A 34 13.81 -11.96 -0.26
CA ILE A 34 12.57 -11.38 -0.80
C ILE A 34 11.77 -10.71 0.32
N THR A 35 11.68 -11.36 1.48
CA THR A 35 10.98 -10.79 2.65
C THR A 35 11.64 -9.47 3.11
N LEU A 36 12.98 -9.40 3.10
CA LEU A 36 13.71 -8.18 3.44
C LEU A 36 13.47 -7.04 2.42
N ILE A 37 13.48 -7.34 1.12
CA ILE A 37 13.21 -6.32 0.09
C ILE A 37 11.78 -5.80 0.22
N LEU A 38 10.82 -6.71 0.40
CA LEU A 38 9.41 -6.36 0.55
C LEU A 38 9.16 -5.52 1.80
N SER A 39 9.85 -5.78 2.92
CA SER A 39 9.71 -5.00 4.15
C SER A 39 10.27 -3.58 4.00
N VAL A 40 11.44 -3.43 3.36
CA VAL A 40 12.03 -2.10 3.07
C VAL A 40 11.12 -1.30 2.14
N LEU A 41 10.63 -1.91 1.06
CA LEU A 41 9.71 -1.23 0.12
C LEU A 41 8.37 -0.87 0.79
N GLY A 42 7.84 -1.76 1.64
CA GLY A 42 6.63 -1.52 2.43
C GLY A 42 6.77 -0.32 3.36
N LEU A 43 7.91 -0.17 4.05
CA LEU A 43 8.21 0.98 4.90
C LEU A 43 8.23 2.29 4.12
N VAL A 44 8.88 2.33 2.96
CA VAL A 44 8.93 3.52 2.10
C VAL A 44 7.52 3.91 1.62
N CYS A 45 6.73 2.91 1.20
CA CYS A 45 5.33 3.15 0.79
C CYS A 45 4.46 3.65 1.93
N LEU A 46 4.61 3.11 3.15
CA LEU A 46 3.89 3.57 4.34
C LEU A 46 4.13 5.06 4.63
N VAL A 47 5.39 5.51 4.57
CA VAL A 47 5.74 6.92 4.77
C VAL A 47 5.06 7.80 3.71
N TRP A 48 5.12 7.40 2.44
CA TRP A 48 4.48 8.15 1.35
C TRP A 48 2.95 8.18 1.51
N GLN A 49 2.34 7.07 1.97
CA GLN A 49 0.91 6.95 2.17
C GLN A 49 0.43 7.92 3.26
N ILE A 50 1.14 8.01 4.38
CA ILE A 50 0.87 8.98 5.46
C ILE A 50 0.95 10.44 4.96
N VAL A 51 1.92 10.76 4.10
CA VAL A 51 2.03 12.12 3.50
C VAL A 51 0.81 12.44 2.65
N ILE A 52 0.31 11.47 1.88
CA ILE A 52 -0.86 11.65 1.02
C ILE A 52 -2.16 11.76 1.83
N TRP A 53 -2.28 11.10 2.98
CA TRP A 53 -3.43 11.27 3.89
C TRP A 53 -3.69 12.73 4.23
N LYS A 54 -2.64 13.46 4.62
CA LYS A 54 -2.75 14.86 5.02
C LYS A 54 -3.33 15.72 3.90
N LYS A 55 -2.98 15.42 2.65
CA LYS A 55 -3.52 16.09 1.46
C LYS A 55 -4.96 15.69 1.17
N LEU A 56 -5.27 14.39 1.24
CA LEU A 56 -6.65 13.90 1.04
C LEU A 56 -7.66 14.47 2.04
N LEU A 57 -7.24 14.62 3.30
CA LEU A 57 -8.08 15.15 4.36
C LEU A 57 -8.51 16.61 4.10
N GLN A 58 -7.69 17.37 3.37
CA GLN A 58 -8.00 18.74 2.97
C GLN A 58 -9.04 18.79 1.83
N ASP A 59 -9.01 17.82 0.91
CA ASP A 59 -9.89 17.78 -0.27
C ASP A 59 -11.32 17.25 0.03
N LYS A 60 -11.58 16.67 1.22
CA LYS A 60 -12.90 16.22 1.74
C LYS A 60 -13.75 15.33 0.80
N THR A 61 -13.14 14.62 -0.14
CA THR A 61 -13.85 13.72 -1.05
C THR A 61 -14.07 12.34 -0.43
N ARG A 62 -15.32 12.02 -0.08
CA ARG A 62 -15.68 10.74 0.59
C ARG A 62 -15.18 9.49 -0.15
N PHE A 63 -15.25 9.48 -1.48
CA PHE A 63 -14.81 8.34 -2.31
C PHE A 63 -13.30 8.09 -2.24
N ASP A 64 -12.51 9.16 -2.17
CA ASP A 64 -11.04 9.07 -2.13
C ASP A 64 -10.59 8.56 -0.76
N LEU A 65 -11.35 8.87 0.27
CA LEU A 65 -11.15 8.39 1.63
C LEU A 65 -11.41 6.87 1.74
N VAL A 66 -12.43 6.34 1.05
CA VAL A 66 -12.70 4.88 0.99
C VAL A 66 -11.56 4.13 0.27
N LEU A 67 -11.14 4.64 -0.89
CA LEU A 67 -10.00 4.08 -1.64
C LEU A 67 -8.69 4.15 -0.84
N TYR A 68 -8.52 5.17 -0.02
CA TYR A 68 -7.37 5.28 0.86
C TYR A 68 -7.45 4.29 2.02
N LEU A 69 -8.65 4.09 2.59
CA LEU A 69 -8.88 3.08 3.62
C LEU A 69 -8.56 1.67 3.12
N SER A 70 -8.93 1.34 1.88
CA SER A 70 -8.60 0.03 1.30
C SER A 70 -7.09 -0.20 1.18
N ALA A 71 -6.33 0.84 0.84
CA ALA A 71 -4.86 0.76 0.81
C ALA A 71 -4.28 0.48 2.21
N TRP A 72 -4.87 1.02 3.27
CA TRP A 72 -4.47 0.71 4.65
C TRP A 72 -4.79 -0.71 5.05
N ILE A 73 -5.97 -1.23 4.68
CA ILE A 73 -6.35 -2.61 4.98
C ILE A 73 -5.36 -3.57 4.31
N LEU A 74 -5.04 -3.36 3.03
CA LEU A 74 -4.05 -4.17 2.31
C LEU A 74 -2.66 -4.10 2.97
N CYS A 75 -2.23 -2.90 3.38
CA CYS A 75 -0.99 -2.73 4.13
C CYS A 75 -0.98 -3.52 5.45
N ILE A 76 -2.07 -3.47 6.23
CA ILE A 76 -2.17 -4.19 7.51
C ILE A 76 -2.10 -5.70 7.28
N ILE A 77 -2.84 -6.21 6.29
CA ILE A 77 -2.80 -7.63 5.93
C ILE A 77 -1.37 -8.03 5.55
N PHE A 78 -0.69 -7.20 4.78
CA PHE A 78 0.70 -7.44 4.39
C PHE A 78 1.65 -7.49 5.60
N VAL A 79 1.50 -6.59 6.57
CA VAL A 79 2.32 -6.58 7.80
C VAL A 79 2.06 -7.82 8.67
N ILE A 80 0.81 -8.27 8.77
CA ILE A 80 0.47 -9.49 9.52
C ILE A 80 1.06 -10.74 8.86
N LEU A 81 1.11 -10.76 7.53
CA LEU A 81 1.63 -11.88 6.75
C LEU A 81 3.16 -11.84 6.58
N LEU A 82 3.82 -10.74 6.95
CA LEU A 82 5.27 -10.57 6.80
C LEU A 82 6.05 -11.49 7.76
#